data_AF-L7LQ77-F1
#
_entry.id   AF-L7LQ77-F1
#
_cell.length_a   1.000
_cell.length_b   1.000
_cell.length_c   1.000
_cell.angle_alpha   90.00
_cell.angle_beta   90.00
_cell.angle_gamma   90.00
#
_symmetry.space_group_name_H-M   'P 1'
#
loop_
_entity.id
_entity.type
_entity.pdbx_description
1 polymer ?
#
loop_
_entity_poly.entity_id
_entity_poly.type
_entity_poly.pdbx_seq_one_letter_code
_entity_poly.pdbx_strand_id
1 'polypeptide(L)'
;MAFITLAFVFSLAVGSFGTSEKPPTLDDLEEALSTDEEVWMKKRSYYKEGYTCVYSKKVFLEGNNYTFDQNYKLNEQQQKPNRLYATLSTEEPPVMKVSREPGSATGQDYTLQYWDSSEKCAILTLQVNGNQCELYAWDETVRNDLKSCEKKYKEICSHGDFPVYKHDC
;
A
#
# COMPACT_ATOMS: atom_id res chain seq x y z
N MET A 1 60.30 -29.21 -21.76
CA MET A 1 59.08 -29.06 -20.93
C MET A 1 58.70 -27.59 -20.97
N ALA A 2 57.56 -27.26 -21.58
CA ALA A 2 56.97 -25.94 -21.51
C ALA A 2 55.46 -26.16 -21.53
N PHE A 3 54.82 -25.94 -20.38
CA PHE A 3 53.39 -26.13 -20.17
C PHE A 3 52.64 -24.87 -20.62
N ILE A 4 51.68 -25.04 -21.53
CA ILE A 4 50.74 -23.99 -21.93
C ILE A 4 49.67 -23.90 -20.83
N THR A 5 49.69 -22.83 -20.04
CA THR A 5 48.61 -22.53 -19.09
C THR A 5 47.44 -21.89 -19.82
N LEU A 6 46.36 -22.66 -19.99
CA LEU A 6 45.05 -22.19 -20.44
C LEU A 6 44.39 -21.42 -19.28
N ALA A 7 44.22 -20.10 -19.41
CA ALA A 7 43.44 -19.31 -18.47
C ALA A 7 41.96 -19.37 -18.87
N PHE A 8 41.16 -20.13 -18.11
CA PHE A 8 39.69 -20.07 -18.22
C PHE A 8 39.18 -18.84 -17.48
N VAL A 9 38.75 -17.83 -18.24
CA VAL A 9 38.02 -16.68 -17.71
C VAL A 9 36.59 -17.14 -17.42
N PHE A 10 36.26 -17.33 -16.13
CA PHE A 10 34.89 -17.53 -15.68
C PHE A 10 34.15 -16.19 -15.73
N SER A 11 33.40 -15.96 -16.81
CA SER A 11 32.44 -14.86 -16.88
C SER A 11 31.29 -15.15 -15.92
N LEU A 12 31.21 -14.40 -14.81
CA LEU A 12 30.02 -14.38 -13.95
C LEU A 12 28.88 -13.70 -14.72
N ALA A 13 28.03 -14.50 -15.34
CA ALA A 13 26.71 -14.05 -15.78
C ALA A 13 25.84 -13.86 -14.54
N VAL A 14 25.69 -12.61 -14.10
CA VAL A 14 24.67 -12.24 -13.11
C VAL A 14 23.33 -12.28 -13.83
N GLY A 15 22.65 -13.42 -13.79
CA GLY A 15 21.24 -13.49 -14.17
C GLY A 15 20.42 -12.73 -13.13
N SER A 16 19.84 -11.59 -13.50
CA SER A 16 18.76 -11.02 -12.69
C SER A 16 17.56 -11.95 -12.85
N PHE A 17 17.22 -12.68 -11.80
CA PHE A 17 15.92 -13.33 -11.70
C PHE A 17 14.90 -12.22 -11.46
N GLY A 18 14.45 -11.57 -12.53
CA GLY A 18 13.22 -10.80 -12.51
C GLY A 18 12.07 -11.80 -12.44
N THR A 19 11.63 -12.15 -11.24
CA THR A 19 10.36 -12.84 -11.08
C THR A 19 9.28 -11.88 -11.54
N SER A 20 8.61 -12.19 -12.66
CA SER A 20 7.39 -11.52 -13.08
C SER A 20 6.33 -11.82 -12.02
N GLU A 21 6.22 -10.95 -11.01
CA GLU A 21 5.15 -11.04 -10.03
C GLU A 21 3.81 -10.81 -10.75
N LYS A 22 2.83 -11.65 -10.43
CA LYS A 22 1.48 -11.49 -10.95
C LYS A 22 0.92 -10.15 -10.44
N PRO A 23 0.27 -9.34 -11.29
CA PRO A 23 -0.40 -8.13 -10.81
C PRO A 23 -1.45 -8.50 -9.74
N PRO A 24 -1.68 -7.63 -8.75
CA PRO A 24 -2.70 -7.87 -7.75
C PRO A 24 -4.09 -7.95 -8.40
N THR A 25 -4.99 -8.67 -7.74
CA THR A 25 -6.34 -8.99 -8.19
C THR A 25 -7.39 -8.40 -7.26
N LEU A 26 -8.65 -8.36 -7.68
CA LEU A 26 -9.74 -7.91 -6.82
C LEU A 26 -9.80 -8.71 -5.51
N ASP A 27 -9.55 -10.03 -5.56
CA ASP A 27 -9.50 -10.87 -4.37
C ASP A 27 -8.40 -10.42 -3.38
N ASP A 28 -7.24 -9.96 -3.88
CA ASP A 28 -6.17 -9.42 -3.03
C ASP A 28 -6.60 -8.10 -2.36
N LEU A 29 -7.34 -7.25 -3.09
CA LEU A 29 -7.89 -6.01 -2.54
C LEU A 29 -8.98 -6.30 -1.51
N GLU A 30 -9.86 -7.27 -1.77
CA GLU A 30 -10.86 -7.70 -0.82
C GLU A 30 -10.22 -8.30 0.43
N GLU A 31 -9.19 -9.14 0.29
CA GLU A 31 -8.45 -9.70 1.43
C GLU A 31 -7.82 -8.57 2.26
N ALA A 32 -7.13 -7.63 1.63
CA ALA A 32 -6.48 -6.50 2.31
C ALA A 32 -7.46 -5.63 3.13
N LEU A 33 -8.72 -5.55 2.69
CA LEU A 33 -9.79 -4.79 3.35
C LEU A 33 -10.61 -5.63 4.34
N SER A 34 -10.53 -6.97 4.27
CA SER A 34 -11.35 -7.89 5.06
C SER A 34 -10.78 -8.15 6.45
N THR A 35 -10.65 -7.08 7.23
CA THR A 35 -10.23 -7.14 8.64
C THR A 35 -11.13 -6.27 9.51
N ASP A 36 -11.26 -6.62 10.79
CA ASP A 36 -11.94 -5.80 11.79
C ASP A 36 -10.95 -4.92 12.58
N GLU A 37 -9.65 -5.06 12.29
CA GLU A 37 -8.57 -4.25 12.81
C GLU A 37 -8.53 -2.85 12.19
N GLU A 38 -7.70 -2.00 12.79
CA GLU A 38 -7.32 -0.73 12.20
C GLU A 38 -6.27 -0.96 11.11
N VAL A 39 -6.49 -0.39 9.92
CA VAL A 39 -5.54 -0.43 8.82
C VAL A 39 -4.81 0.91 8.77
N TRP A 40 -3.57 0.90 9.25
CA TRP A 40 -2.74 2.09 9.45
C TRP A 40 -1.98 2.47 8.20
N MET A 41 -1.97 3.76 7.87
CA MET A 41 -1.03 4.32 6.90
C MET A 41 0.34 4.45 7.57
N LYS A 42 1.27 3.58 7.20
CA LYS A 42 2.63 3.62 7.71
C LYS A 42 3.38 4.84 7.16
N LYS A 43 3.28 5.07 5.86
CA LYS A 43 3.93 6.17 5.15
C LYS A 43 3.32 6.46 3.78
N ARG A 44 3.75 7.58 3.18
CA ARG A 44 3.32 8.04 1.87
C ARG A 44 4.41 8.82 1.13
N SER A 45 4.24 9.02 -0.18
CA SER A 45 5.20 9.70 -1.06
C SER A 45 5.07 11.22 -1.07
N TYR A 46 3.99 11.76 -0.49
CA TYR A 46 3.74 13.20 -0.47
C TYR A 46 3.73 13.76 0.95
N TYR A 47 4.24 14.98 1.06
CA TYR A 47 4.15 15.72 2.30
C TYR A 47 2.73 16.26 2.48
N LYS A 48 2.18 16.10 3.69
CA LYS A 48 0.94 16.74 4.11
C LYS A 48 1.06 17.05 5.60
N GLU A 49 1.25 18.33 5.86
CA GLU A 49 1.65 18.88 7.16
C GLU A 49 0.64 18.54 8.27
N GLY A 50 1.16 18.09 9.41
CA GLY A 50 0.37 17.88 10.63
C GLY A 50 -0.51 16.63 10.66
N TYR A 51 -0.64 15.88 9.55
CA TYR A 51 -1.43 14.64 9.49
C TYR A 51 -0.60 13.43 9.92
N THR A 52 -0.99 12.82 11.05
CA THR A 52 -0.31 11.65 11.65
C THR A 52 -1.35 10.64 12.14
N CYS A 53 -0.90 9.43 12.47
CA CYS A 53 -1.77 8.35 12.99
C CYS A 53 -3.02 8.13 12.12
N VAL A 54 -2.82 8.13 10.80
CA VAL A 54 -3.92 7.93 9.85
C VAL A 54 -4.23 6.43 9.79
N TYR A 55 -5.48 6.06 10.04
CA TYR A 55 -5.95 4.70 9.85
C TYR A 55 -7.38 4.66 9.32
N SER A 56 -7.72 3.53 8.73
CA SER A 56 -9.07 3.20 8.29
C SER A 56 -9.61 2.07 9.14
N LYS A 57 -10.86 2.19 9.57
CA LYS A 57 -11.58 1.12 10.26
C LYS A 57 -12.78 0.68 9.43
N LYS A 58 -12.81 -0.59 9.04
CA LYS A 58 -13.94 -1.17 8.30
C LYS A 58 -15.22 -1.02 9.12
N VAL A 59 -16.26 -0.58 8.44
CA VAL A 59 -17.64 -0.58 8.96
C VAL A 59 -18.42 -1.70 8.28
N PHE A 60 -18.23 -1.84 6.97
CA PHE A 60 -18.99 -2.78 6.15
C PHE A 60 -18.22 -3.11 4.87
N LEU A 61 -18.28 -4.37 4.46
CA LEU A 61 -17.78 -4.87 3.19
C LEU A 61 -18.76 -5.95 2.70
N GLU A 62 -19.49 -5.68 1.61
CA GLU A 62 -20.39 -6.66 0.98
C GLU A 62 -20.37 -6.47 -0.54
N GLY A 63 -20.04 -7.56 -1.25
CA GLY A 63 -19.71 -7.49 -2.67
C GLY A 63 -18.68 -6.39 -2.91
N ASN A 64 -18.95 -5.52 -3.89
CA ASN A 64 -18.03 -4.46 -4.25
C ASN A 64 -18.19 -3.18 -3.41
N ASN A 65 -19.05 -3.18 -2.39
CA ASN A 65 -19.30 -2.00 -1.57
C ASN A 65 -18.50 -2.07 -0.27
N TYR A 66 -17.64 -1.08 -0.07
CA TYR A 66 -16.85 -0.92 1.14
C TYR A 66 -17.22 0.38 1.84
N THR A 67 -17.38 0.34 3.16
CA THR A 67 -17.61 1.53 3.99
C THR A 67 -16.65 1.49 5.15
N PHE A 68 -16.01 2.62 5.44
CA PHE A 68 -15.01 2.72 6.49
C PHE A 68 -14.98 4.10 7.12
N ASP A 69 -14.49 4.15 8.35
CA ASP A 69 -14.20 5.38 9.06
C ASP A 69 -12.70 5.68 8.96
N GLN A 70 -12.34 6.79 8.32
CA GLN A 70 -10.97 7.29 8.32
C GLN A 70 -10.73 8.16 9.55
N ASN A 71 -9.69 7.83 10.30
CA ASN A 71 -9.27 8.51 11.52
C ASN A 71 -7.87 9.07 11.32
N TYR A 72 -7.57 10.17 11.99
CA TYR A 72 -6.24 10.80 11.97
C TYR A 72 -6.10 11.82 13.10
N LYS A 73 -4.86 12.12 13.44
CA LYS A 73 -4.49 13.31 14.20
C LYS A 73 -4.10 14.43 13.24
N LEU A 74 -4.54 15.66 13.54
CA LEU A 74 -4.05 16.88 12.91
C LEU A 74 -3.36 17.71 13.99
N ASN A 75 -2.07 18.02 13.79
CA ASN A 75 -1.27 18.76 14.77
C ASN A 75 -1.32 18.12 16.18
N GLU A 76 -1.29 16.78 16.23
CA GLU A 76 -1.43 15.95 17.44
C GLU A 76 -2.82 15.98 18.11
N GLN A 77 -3.81 16.66 17.54
CA GLN A 77 -5.20 16.57 17.99
C GLN A 77 -5.99 15.51 17.21
N GLN A 78 -6.61 14.58 17.92
CA GLN A 78 -7.52 13.60 17.34
C GLN A 78 -8.70 14.31 16.65
N GLN A 79 -8.93 13.99 15.38
CA GLN A 79 -10.06 14.51 14.62
C GLN A 79 -11.27 13.57 14.72
N LYS A 80 -12.45 14.12 14.43
CA LYS A 80 -13.66 13.29 14.29
C LYS A 80 -13.45 12.31 13.13
N PRO A 81 -13.85 11.03 13.28
CA PRO A 81 -13.80 10.07 12.19
C PRO A 81 -14.58 10.59 10.98
N ASN A 82 -14.03 10.39 9.79
CA ASN A 82 -14.68 10.72 8.53
C ASN A 82 -15.20 9.43 7.87
N ARG A 83 -16.52 9.27 7.82
CA ARG A 83 -17.16 8.15 7.13
C ARG A 83 -16.97 8.29 5.63
N LEU A 84 -16.40 7.27 5.02
CA LEU A 84 -16.12 7.19 3.59
C LEU A 84 -16.75 5.93 3.00
N TYR A 85 -17.07 6.03 1.72
CA TYR A 85 -17.66 4.94 0.94
C TYR A 85 -16.75 4.65 -0.22
N ALA A 86 -16.64 3.38 -0.58
CA ALA A 86 -15.90 2.98 -1.75
C ALA A 86 -16.60 1.89 -2.53
N THR A 87 -16.37 1.91 -3.84
CA THR A 87 -16.75 0.85 -4.75
C THR A 87 -15.49 0.21 -5.33
N LEU A 88 -15.39 -1.11 -5.22
CA LEU A 88 -14.30 -1.90 -5.77
C LEU A 88 -14.59 -2.25 -7.24
N SER A 89 -13.61 -2.08 -8.12
CA SER A 89 -13.72 -2.44 -9.53
C SER A 89 -12.85 -3.64 -9.88
N THR A 90 -13.26 -4.37 -10.91
CA THR A 90 -12.53 -5.51 -11.48
C THR A 90 -11.48 -5.06 -12.50
N GLU A 91 -10.97 -3.83 -12.39
CA GLU A 91 -9.85 -3.37 -13.20
C GLU A 91 -8.59 -4.16 -12.86
N GLU A 92 -7.62 -4.18 -13.77
CA GLU A 92 -6.32 -4.81 -13.55
C GLU A 92 -5.22 -3.76 -13.74
N PRO A 93 -4.57 -3.28 -12.67
CA PRO A 93 -4.77 -3.65 -11.26
C PRO A 93 -6.11 -3.15 -10.66
N PRO A 94 -6.60 -3.75 -9.56
CA PRO A 94 -7.92 -3.44 -9.00
C PRO A 94 -7.93 -2.05 -8.35
N VAL A 95 -9.08 -1.39 -8.45
CA VAL A 95 -9.27 0.00 -8.00
C VAL A 95 -10.37 0.07 -6.95
N MET A 96 -10.09 0.82 -5.89
CA MET A 96 -11.06 1.27 -4.90
C MET A 96 -11.35 2.76 -5.15
N LYS A 97 -12.56 3.07 -5.63
CA LYS A 97 -13.01 4.47 -5.82
C LYS A 97 -13.64 4.98 -4.53
N VAL A 98 -13.00 5.94 -3.86
CA VAL A 98 -13.42 6.46 -2.55
C VAL A 98 -14.16 7.80 -2.68
N SER A 99 -15.30 7.94 -2.01
CA SER A 99 -16.13 9.15 -1.99
C SER A 99 -16.67 9.46 -0.58
N ARG A 100 -17.25 10.66 -0.43
CA ARG A 100 -18.00 11.06 0.78
C ARG A 100 -19.48 10.69 0.72
N GLU A 101 -19.98 10.33 -0.46
CA GLU A 101 -21.39 10.03 -0.71
C GLU A 101 -21.54 8.59 -1.22
N PRO A 102 -22.42 7.77 -0.62
CA PRO A 102 -22.63 6.40 -1.05
C PRO A 102 -23.03 6.34 -2.52
N GLY A 103 -22.41 5.43 -3.29
CA GLY A 103 -22.73 5.22 -4.71
C GLY A 103 -22.36 6.39 -5.65
N SER A 104 -21.56 7.35 -5.18
CA SER A 104 -21.09 8.46 -6.03
C SER A 104 -20.30 7.96 -7.23
N ALA A 105 -20.64 8.46 -8.42
CA ALA A 105 -19.87 8.23 -9.65
C ALA A 105 -18.52 8.96 -9.65
N THR A 106 -18.34 9.95 -8.76
CA THR A 106 -17.09 10.69 -8.58
C THR A 106 -16.40 10.30 -7.29
N GLY A 107 -15.07 10.34 -7.27
CA GLY A 107 -14.28 9.95 -6.12
C GLY A 107 -12.79 10.00 -6.42
N GLN A 108 -11.99 9.69 -5.42
CA GLN A 108 -10.57 9.45 -5.58
C GLN A 108 -10.32 7.97 -5.82
N ASP A 109 -9.61 7.66 -6.89
CA ASP A 109 -9.19 6.29 -7.17
C ASP A 109 -7.92 5.95 -6.41
N TYR A 110 -7.96 4.79 -5.76
CA TYR A 110 -6.85 4.12 -5.11
C TYR A 110 -6.65 2.78 -5.81
N THR A 111 -5.53 2.59 -6.47
CA THR A 111 -5.20 1.37 -7.20
C THR A 111 -4.27 0.51 -6.35
N LEU A 112 -4.62 -0.77 -6.15
CA LEU A 112 -3.72 -1.71 -5.46
C LEU A 112 -2.55 -2.06 -6.38
N GLN A 113 -1.33 -1.81 -5.89
CA GLN A 113 -0.11 -2.17 -6.61
C GLN A 113 0.55 -3.42 -6.02
N TYR A 114 0.34 -3.68 -4.73
CA TYR A 114 0.95 -4.80 -4.03
C TYR A 114 0.17 -5.14 -2.76
N TRP A 115 0.03 -6.43 -2.48
CA TRP A 115 -0.51 -6.98 -1.24
C TRP A 115 0.40 -8.12 -0.78
N ASP A 116 0.85 -8.07 0.48
CA ASP A 116 1.54 -9.17 1.12
C ASP A 116 0.66 -9.71 2.26
N SER A 117 0.11 -10.90 2.07
CA SER A 117 -0.79 -11.52 3.05
C SER A 117 -0.06 -12.08 4.27
N SER A 118 1.27 -12.19 4.26
CA SER A 118 2.08 -12.60 5.42
C SER A 118 2.44 -11.41 6.29
N GLU A 119 2.81 -10.28 5.68
CA GLU A 119 3.12 -9.04 6.37
C GLU A 119 1.86 -8.17 6.62
N LYS A 120 0.72 -8.55 6.04
CA LYS A 120 -0.58 -7.86 6.12
C LYS A 120 -0.46 -6.38 5.75
N CYS A 121 0.19 -6.12 4.61
CA CYS A 121 0.45 -4.77 4.14
C CYS A 121 0.17 -4.60 2.64
N ALA A 122 -0.32 -3.41 2.31
CA ALA A 122 -0.78 -3.05 0.97
C ALA A 122 -0.11 -1.76 0.50
N ILE A 123 0.22 -1.68 -0.78
CA ILE A 123 0.68 -0.44 -1.43
C ILE A 123 -0.42 0.03 -2.37
N LEU A 124 -0.95 1.22 -2.09
CA LEU A 124 -1.95 1.87 -2.92
C LEU A 124 -1.32 3.05 -3.66
N THR A 125 -1.71 3.26 -4.91
CA THR A 125 -1.40 4.47 -5.66
C THR A 125 -2.64 5.29 -5.93
N LEU A 126 -2.46 6.60 -6.05
CA LEU A 126 -3.53 7.56 -6.28
C LEU A 126 -3.02 8.73 -7.13
N GLN A 127 -3.90 9.31 -7.94
CA GLN A 127 -3.56 10.48 -8.77
C GLN A 127 -3.96 11.77 -8.05
N VAL A 128 -3.03 12.36 -7.29
CA VAL A 128 -3.20 13.64 -6.60
C VAL A 128 -1.94 14.49 -6.82
N ASN A 129 -2.06 15.54 -7.64
CA ASN A 129 -0.92 16.36 -8.06
C ASN A 129 0.23 15.51 -8.64
N GLY A 130 -0.11 14.46 -9.39
CA GLY A 130 0.80 13.43 -9.89
C GLY A 130 0.51 12.05 -9.27
N ASN A 131 1.31 11.06 -9.65
CA ASN A 131 1.20 9.71 -9.11
C ASN A 131 1.77 9.66 -7.70
N GLN A 132 0.93 9.39 -6.71
CA GLN A 132 1.29 9.26 -5.31
C GLN A 132 1.17 7.81 -4.84
N CYS A 133 1.82 7.50 -3.74
CA CYS A 133 1.90 6.18 -3.12
C CYS A 133 1.64 6.26 -1.62
N GLU A 134 1.01 5.21 -1.10
CA GLU A 134 0.73 5.02 0.31
C GLU A 134 0.98 3.56 0.69
N LEU A 135 1.68 3.33 1.81
CA LEU A 135 1.89 2.02 2.40
C LEU A 135 0.98 1.88 3.62
N TYR A 136 0.14 0.84 3.58
CA TYR A 136 -0.77 0.47 4.66
C TYR A 136 -0.37 -0.86 5.29
N ALA A 137 -0.66 -1.03 6.57
CA ALA A 137 -0.51 -2.29 7.29
C ALA A 137 -1.62 -2.47 8.33
N TRP A 138 -1.99 -3.71 8.61
CA TRP A 138 -2.93 -4.04 9.69
C TRP A 138 -2.31 -3.74 11.07
N ASP A 139 -3.15 -3.54 12.08
CA ASP A 139 -2.73 -3.18 13.44
C ASP A 139 -1.79 -4.22 14.05
N GLU A 140 -2.06 -5.51 13.80
CA GLU A 140 -1.23 -6.60 14.31
C GLU A 140 0.22 -6.59 13.76
N THR A 141 0.43 -6.04 12.56
CA THR A 141 1.76 -6.06 11.89
C THR A 141 2.39 -4.69 11.71
N VAL A 142 1.67 -3.57 11.87
CA VAL A 142 2.19 -2.23 11.55
C VAL A 142 3.48 -1.89 12.31
N ARG A 143 3.64 -2.42 13.53
CA ARG A 143 4.85 -2.22 14.37
C ARG A 143 6.02 -3.13 13.99
N ASN A 144 5.80 -4.15 13.15
CA ASN A 144 6.82 -5.09 12.71
C ASN A 144 7.70 -4.48 11.59
N ASP A 145 8.78 -5.18 11.30
CA ASP A 145 9.62 -4.94 10.13
C ASP A 145 8.97 -5.57 8.89
N LEU A 146 8.34 -4.74 8.07
CA LEU A 146 7.59 -5.13 6.86
C LEU A 146 8.54 -5.21 5.65
N LYS A 147 9.54 -6.09 5.71
CA LYS A 147 10.65 -6.13 4.73
C LYS A 147 10.17 -6.24 3.28
N SER A 148 9.16 -7.07 3.04
CA SER A 148 8.60 -7.33 1.71
C SER A 148 7.91 -6.07 1.17
N CYS A 149 6.98 -5.50 1.94
CA CYS A 149 6.27 -4.29 1.56
C CYS A 149 7.18 -3.06 1.49
N GLU A 150 8.16 -2.93 2.37
CA GLU A 150 9.14 -1.84 2.36
C GLU A 150 10.03 -1.87 1.11
N LYS A 151 10.46 -3.08 0.71
CA LYS A 151 11.18 -3.27 -0.54
C LYS A 151 10.29 -2.91 -1.74
N LYS A 152 9.06 -3.43 -1.77
CA LYS A 152 8.11 -3.16 -2.87
C LYS A 152 7.71 -1.70 -2.96
N TYR A 153 7.56 -1.03 -1.82
CA TYR A 153 7.28 0.39 -1.77
C TYR A 153 8.40 1.18 -2.45
N LYS A 154 9.66 0.85 -2.20
CA LYS A 154 10.80 1.52 -2.87
C LYS A 154 10.89 1.20 -4.37
N GLU A 155 10.47 0.00 -4.78
CA GLU A 155 10.44 -0.39 -6.19
C GLU A 155 9.33 0.35 -6.96
N ILE A 156 8.14 0.46 -6.37
CA ILE A 156 6.95 1.06 -6.99
C ILE A 156 6.97 2.59 -6.87
N CYS A 157 7.38 3.10 -5.73
CA CYS A 157 7.28 4.51 -5.36
C CYS A 157 8.64 5.18 -5.51
N SER A 158 8.78 5.93 -6.60
CA SER A 158 10.04 6.53 -7.05
C SER A 158 10.45 7.79 -6.29
N HIS A 159 9.60 8.30 -5.39
CA HIS A 159 9.82 9.58 -4.71
C HIS A 159 9.08 9.65 -3.37
N GLY A 160 9.67 10.41 -2.45
CA GLY A 160 9.09 10.72 -1.15
C GLY A 160 8.98 9.51 -0.21
N ASP A 161 9.30 9.75 1.05
CA ASP A 161 9.08 8.78 2.12
C ASP A 161 8.76 9.58 3.39
N PHE A 162 7.47 9.86 3.58
CA PHE A 162 6.97 10.62 4.72
C PHE A 162 6.27 9.67 5.69
N PRO A 163 6.84 9.42 6.87
CA PRO A 163 6.20 8.58 7.87
C PRO A 163 4.90 9.23 8.38
N VAL A 164 3.87 8.41 8.52
CA VAL A 164 2.55 8.82 9.02
C VAL A 164 2.20 8.09 10.31
N TYR A 165 2.55 6.82 10.40
CA TYR A 165 2.50 6.05 11.64
C TYR A 165 3.70 6.38 12.54
N LYS A 166 3.43 6.57 13.82
CA LYS A 166 4.40 6.87 14.88
C LYS A 166 4.18 5.91 16.04
N HIS A 167 5.14 5.81 16.95
CA HIS A 167 5.03 4.93 18.13
C HIS A 167 3.90 5.34 19.10
N ASP A 168 3.50 6.61 19.10
CA ASP A 168 2.39 7.14 19.92
C ASP A 168 1.04 7.17 19.17
N CYS A 169 0.99 6.48 18.04
CA CYS A 169 -0.20 5.82 17.56
C CYS A 169 -0.30 4.45 18.28
#